data_AF-A0A0S7ZHY5-F1
#
_entry.id   AF-A0A0S7ZHY5-F1
#
_cell.length_a   1.000
_cell.length_b   1.000
_cell.length_c   1.000
_cell.angle_alpha   90.00
_cell.angle_beta   90.00
_cell.angle_gamma   90.00
#
_symmetry.space_group_name_H-M   'P 1'
#
loop_
_entity.id
_entity.type
_entity.pdbx_description
1 polymer ?
#
loop_
_entity_poly.entity_id
_entity_poly.type
_entity_poly.pdbx_seq_one_letter_code
_entity_poly.pdbx_strand_id
1 'polypeptide(L)' 'WISLIPEGTEPPIHLNEDKMKLYRPVLETLIYDPTKYDTYLEQLGVPYPPPAPPPTGAGNGSGR' A
#
# COMPACT_ATOMS: atom_id res chain seq x y z
N TRP A 1 -23.59 25.96 -11.07
CA TRP A 1 -22.20 25.77 -10.61
C TRP A 1 -21.31 26.59 -11.53
N ILE A 2 -20.39 27.39 -10.99
CA ILE A 2 -19.43 28.20 -11.76
C ILE A 2 -18.02 27.81 -11.29
N SER A 3 -17.11 27.56 -12.24
CA SER A 3 -15.71 27.25 -11.96
C SER A 3 -14.99 28.47 -11.40
N LEU A 4 -14.18 28.28 -10.35
CA LEU A 4 -13.26 29.30 -9.83
C LEU A 4 -11.89 29.26 -10.51
N ILE A 5 -11.69 28.32 -11.44
CA ILE A 5 -10.46 28.17 -12.22
C ILE A 5 -10.67 28.91 -13.55
N PRO A 6 -9.84 29.92 -13.88
CA PRO A 6 -9.92 30.62 -15.15
C PRO A 6 -9.77 29.67 -16.34
N GLU A 7 -10.47 29.97 -17.44
CA GLU A 7 -10.34 29.20 -18.68
C GLU A 7 -8.89 29.21 -19.18
N GLY A 8 -8.41 28.05 -19.63
CA GLY A 8 -7.03 27.88 -20.11
C GLY A 8 -5.97 27.78 -19.01
N THR A 9 -6.35 27.71 -17.73
CA THR A 9 -5.39 27.43 -16.65
C THR A 9 -4.90 25.98 -16.74
N GLU A 10 -3.62 25.80 -17.03
CA GLU A 10 -2.96 24.49 -17.03
C GLU A 10 -2.79 23.95 -15.60
N PRO A 11 -2.92 22.63 -15.37
CA PRO A 11 -2.61 22.03 -14.08
C PRO A 11 -1.14 22.31 -13.70
N PRO A 12 -0.85 22.78 -12.46
CA PRO A 12 0.51 23.14 -12.06
C PRO A 12 1.34 21.89 -11.70
N ILE A 13 1.58 21.01 -12.67
CA ILE A 13 2.29 19.73 -12.48
C ILE A 13 3.73 19.91 -11.97
N HIS A 14 4.36 21.04 -12.30
CA HIS A 14 5.73 21.38 -11.89
C HIS A 14 5.88 21.48 -10.35
N LEU A 15 4.82 21.82 -9.63
CA LEU A 15 4.85 21.90 -8.16
C LEU A 15 5.18 20.56 -7.48
N ASN A 16 4.98 19.46 -8.19
CA ASN A 16 5.25 18.11 -7.69
C ASN A 16 6.56 17.52 -8.22
N GLU A 17 7.30 18.22 -9.08
CA GLU A 17 8.47 17.68 -9.78
C GLU A 17 9.54 17.18 -8.80
N ASP A 18 9.97 18.01 -7.86
CA ASP A 18 11.00 17.65 -6.87
C ASP A 18 10.58 16.47 -5.98
N LYS A 19 9.30 16.43 -5.57
CA LYS A 19 8.76 15.34 -4.77
C LYS A 19 8.75 14.04 -5.56
N MET A 20 8.28 14.07 -6.80
CA MET A 20 8.25 12.89 -7.66
C MET A 20 9.67 12.40 -7.95
N LYS A 21 10.63 13.31 -8.15
CA LYS A 21 12.04 12.98 -8.34
C LYS A 21 12.62 12.23 -7.12
N LEU A 22 12.24 12.64 -5.91
CA LEU A 22 12.66 11.97 -4.68
C LEU A 22 12.00 10.61 -4.48
N TYR A 23 10.68 10.51 -4.71
CA TYR A 23 9.90 9.34 -4.28
C TYR A 23 9.63 8.31 -5.37
N ARG A 24 9.61 8.65 -6.66
CA ARG A 24 9.36 7.67 -7.74
C ARG A 24 10.31 6.46 -7.65
N PRO A 25 11.64 6.62 -7.49
CA PRO A 25 12.55 5.48 -7.49
C PRO A 25 12.30 4.49 -6.34
N VAL A 26 11.88 4.98 -5.16
CA VAL A 26 11.58 4.11 -4.01
C VAL A 26 10.20 3.48 -4.10
N LEU A 27 9.27 4.11 -4.82
CA LEU A 27 7.92 3.59 -5.04
C LEU A 27 7.89 2.54 -6.16
N GLU A 28 8.79 2.62 -7.14
CA GLU A 28 8.87 1.66 -8.26
C GLU A 28 8.99 0.21 -7.79
N THR A 29 9.71 -0.04 -6.69
CA THR A 29 9.86 -1.39 -6.11
C THR A 29 8.58 -1.93 -5.45
N LEU A 30 7.65 -1.05 -5.13
CA LEU A 30 6.37 -1.37 -4.51
C LEU A 30 5.24 -1.50 -5.53
N ILE A 31 5.50 -1.19 -6.81
CA ILE A 31 4.51 -1.37 -7.87
C ILE A 31 4.26 -2.86 -8.07
N TYR A 32 2.99 -3.24 -8.14
CA TYR A 32 2.57 -4.61 -8.36
C TYR A 32 2.94 -5.09 -9.77
N ASP A 33 3.61 -6.25 -9.86
CA ASP A 33 3.98 -6.90 -11.13
C ASP A 33 3.16 -8.18 -11.36
N PRO A 34 2.07 -8.11 -12.15
CA PRO A 34 1.19 -9.26 -12.40
C PRO A 34 1.83 -10.33 -13.30
N THR A 35 3.02 -10.10 -13.85
CA THR A 35 3.75 -11.12 -14.62
C THR A 35 4.56 -12.06 -13.73
N LYS A 36 4.76 -11.68 -12.46
CA LYS A 36 5.56 -12.41 -11.47
C LYS A 36 4.74 -13.01 -10.33
N TYR A 37 3.61 -12.40 -9.98
CA TYR A 37 2.78 -12.78 -8.85
C TYR A 37 1.31 -12.76 -9.24
N ASP A 38 0.50 -13.63 -8.61
CA ASP A 38 -0.94 -13.69 -8.84
C ASP A 38 -1.69 -12.63 -8.04
N THR A 39 -1.12 -12.21 -6.89
CA THR A 39 -1.70 -11.18 -6.03
C THR A 39 -0.65 -10.24 -5.42
N TYR A 40 -1.09 -9.05 -5.02
CA TYR A 40 -0.21 -8.09 -4.34
C TYR A 40 0.25 -8.58 -2.96
N LEU A 41 -0.56 -9.36 -2.26
CA LEU A 41 -0.18 -9.93 -0.95
C LEU A 41 0.94 -10.97 -1.11
N GLU A 42 0.91 -11.75 -2.18
CA GLU A 42 1.99 -12.67 -2.54
C GLU A 42 3.30 -11.90 -2.83
N GLN A 43 3.24 -10.81 -3.59
CA GLN A 43 4.41 -9.94 -3.83
C GLN A 43 5.01 -9.40 -2.53
N LEU A 44 4.17 -9.08 -1.54
CA LEU A 44 4.60 -8.60 -0.23
C LEU A 44 5.05 -9.73 0.71
N GLY A 45 4.90 -11.00 0.33
CA GLY A 45 5.18 -12.15 1.20
C GLY A 45 4.19 -12.28 2.38
N VAL A 46 3.00 -11.71 2.24
CA VAL A 46 1.95 -11.71 3.27
C VAL A 46 0.98 -12.87 2.98
N PRO A 47 0.86 -13.87 3.86
CA PRO A 47 -0.11 -14.94 3.69
C PRO A 47 -1.54 -14.42 3.89
N TYR A 48 -2.43 -14.74 2.95
CA TYR A 48 -3.86 -14.45 3.06
C TYR A 48 -4.72 -15.67 2.68
N PRO A 49 -5.71 -16.05 3.50
CA PRO A 49 -6.05 -15.46 4.80
C PRO A 49 -4.90 -15.58 5.82
N PRO A 50 -4.81 -14.67 6.80
CA PRO A 50 -3.76 -14.73 7.82
C PRO A 50 -3.86 -16.07 8.58
N PRO A 51 -2.73 -16.57 9.12
CA PRO A 51 -2.74 -17.81 9.90
C PRO A 51 -3.71 -17.67 11.08
N ALA A 52 -4.33 -18.80 11.45
CA ALA A 52 -5.20 -18.83 12.62
C ALA A 52 -4.46 -18.25 13.83
N PRO A 53 -5.10 -17.36 14.62
CA PRO A 53 -4.47 -16.83 15.81
C PRO A 53 -4.07 -18.00 16.74
N PRO A 54 -2.96 -17.87 17.49
CA PRO A 54 -2.60 -18.88 18.48
C PRO A 54 -3.78 -19.09 19.44
N PRO A 55 -4.00 -20.30 19.98
CA PRO A 55 -5.09 -20.56 20.88
C PRO A 55 -4.98 -19.61 22.08
N THR A 56 -5.90 -18.64 22.16
CA THR A 56 -5.98 -17.69 23.26
C THR A 56 -6.39 -18.44 24.53
N GLY A 57 -5.43 -18.70 25.41
CA GLY A 57 -5.67 -19.06 26.81
C GLY A 57 -6.05 -20.52 27.09
N ALA A 58 -5.06 -21.42 27.07
CA ALA A 58 -5.04 -22.46 28.08
C ALA A 58 -4.64 -21.80 29.41
N GLY A 59 -5.63 -21.44 30.23
CA GLY A 59 -5.36 -21.00 31.60
C GLY A 59 -4.58 -22.08 32.34
N ASN A 60 -3.47 -21.70 32.96
CA ASN A 60 -2.71 -22.52 33.91
C ASN A 60 -3.62 -22.91 35.10
N GLY A 61 -4.41 -23.97 34.92
CA GLY A 61 -5.12 -24.65 35.99
C GLY A 61 -4.19 -25.69 36.64
N SER A 62 -3.28 -25.23 37.49
CA SER A 62 -2.64 -26.12 38.45
C SER A 62 -3.71 -26.52 39.45
N GLY A 63 -4.22 -27.75 39.32
CA GLY A 63 -5.40 -28.23 40.03
C GLY A 63 -5.46 -29.74 40.08
N ARG A 64 -4.52 -30.32 40.85
CA ARG A 64 -4.56 -31.55 41.67
C ARG A 64 -3.25 -32.31 41.62
#